data_AF-W7D967-F1
#
_entry.id   AF-W7D967-F1
#
_cell.length_a   1.000
_cell.length_b   1.000
_cell.length_c   1.000
_cell.angle_alpha   90.00
_cell.angle_beta   90.00
_cell.angle_gamma   90.00
#
_symmetry.space_group_name_H-M   'P 1'
#
loop_
_entity.id
_entity.type
_entity.pdbx_description
1 polymer ?
#
loop_
_entity_poly.entity_id
_entity_poly.type
_entity_poly.pdbx_seq_one_letter_code
_entity_poly.pdbx_strand_id
1 'polypeptide(L)'
;MFPYEVVSKFTETELHLYRYIMDNPEKVMYMRVRELADETHVSAASIVRFTRKLGYDGFSEFKVQLKQASKEKGKKKTADTIEVLEEFFERTLRRDYDEILDKAVDVIDDAQLVVFVGIGTSGILAEYGSRFFFEFAEADVLY
;
A
#
# COMPACT_ATOMS: atom_id res chain seq x y z
N MET A 1 -8.89 7.98 -18.63
CA MET A 1 -10.02 7.96 -17.66
C MET A 1 -11.29 7.62 -18.43
N PHE A 2 -12.15 6.78 -17.85
CA PHE A 2 -13.25 6.01 -18.45
C PHE A 2 -13.94 6.61 -19.70
N PRO A 3 -14.05 5.86 -20.82
CA PRO A 3 -14.77 6.31 -22.01
C PRO A 3 -16.24 6.58 -21.68
N TYR A 4 -16.79 7.69 -22.20
CA TYR A 4 -18.20 8.08 -21.99
C TYR A 4 -19.19 6.96 -22.38
N GLU A 5 -18.85 6.18 -23.41
CA GLU A 5 -19.62 5.04 -23.91
C GLU A 5 -19.75 3.88 -22.91
N VAL A 6 -18.83 3.79 -21.94
CA VAL A 6 -18.84 2.76 -20.91
C VAL A 6 -19.67 3.23 -19.72
N VAL A 7 -19.53 4.51 -19.35
CA VAL A 7 -20.27 5.12 -18.22
C VAL A 7 -21.77 5.16 -18.48
N SER A 8 -22.19 5.37 -19.73
CA SER A 8 -23.61 5.37 -20.12
C SER A 8 -24.28 4.00 -20.01
N LYS A 9 -23.50 2.91 -19.88
CA LYS A 9 -23.98 1.52 -19.75
C LYS A 9 -23.92 1.00 -18.31
N PHE A 10 -23.67 1.88 -17.34
CA PHE A 10 -23.68 1.50 -15.93
C PHE A 10 -25.11 1.31 -15.43
N THR A 11 -25.31 0.25 -14.64
CA THR A 11 -26.52 0.14 -13.82
C THR A 11 -26.49 1.22 -12.74
N GLU A 12 -27.61 1.45 -12.08
CA GLU A 12 -27.69 2.43 -10.99
C GLU A 12 -26.67 2.15 -9.87
N THR A 13 -26.47 0.87 -9.53
CA THR A 13 -25.47 0.43 -8.56
C THR A 13 -24.03 0.67 -9.05
N GLU A 14 -23.74 0.39 -10.32
CA GLU A 14 -22.43 0.65 -10.91
C GLU A 14 -22.14 2.14 -11.02
N LEU A 15 -23.16 2.96 -11.29
CA LEU A 15 -23.06 4.41 -11.34
C LEU A 15 -22.81 4.99 -9.94
N HIS A 16 -23.47 4.46 -8.91
CA HIS A 16 -23.21 4.82 -7.52
C HIS A 16 -21.76 4.49 -7.13
N LEU A 17 -21.32 3.26 -7.41
CA LEU A 17 -19.94 2.82 -7.18
C LEU A 17 -18.93 3.70 -7.92
N TYR A 18 -19.20 3.98 -9.20
CA TYR A 18 -18.36 4.86 -10.02
C TYR A 18 -18.23 6.26 -9.41
N ARG A 19 -19.35 6.88 -9.01
CA ARG A 19 -19.35 8.21 -8.38
C ARG A 19 -18.54 8.20 -7.09
N TYR A 20 -18.76 7.19 -6.24
CA TYR A 20 -18.01 7.05 -5.00
C TYR A 20 -16.49 7.01 -5.23
N ILE A 21 -16.04 6.22 -6.21
CA ILE A 21 -14.63 6.10 -6.58
C ILE A 21 -14.08 7.42 -7.15
N MET A 22 -14.88 8.12 -7.97
CA MET A 22 -14.48 9.39 -8.57
C MET A 22 -14.38 10.52 -7.55
N ASP A 23 -15.23 10.51 -6.53
CA ASP A 23 -15.24 11.51 -5.45
C ASP A 23 -14.16 11.21 -4.40
N ASN A 24 -13.73 9.95 -4.25
CA ASN A 24 -12.78 9.51 -3.22
C ASN A 24 -11.60 8.68 -3.78
N PRO A 25 -10.90 9.11 -4.85
CA PRO A 25 -9.92 8.27 -5.53
C PRO A 25 -8.71 7.92 -4.63
N GLU A 26 -8.27 8.86 -3.80
CA GLU A 26 -7.15 8.68 -2.88
C GLU A 26 -7.46 7.74 -1.72
N LYS A 27 -8.72 7.71 -1.28
CA LYS A 27 -9.17 6.76 -0.26
C LYS A 27 -9.27 5.35 -0.86
N VAL A 28 -9.90 5.23 -2.03
CA VAL A 28 -10.17 3.95 -2.70
C VAL A 28 -8.88 3.23 -3.11
N MET A 29 -7.82 3.95 -3.47
CA MET A 29 -6.54 3.33 -3.85
C MET A 29 -5.86 2.55 -2.72
N TYR A 30 -6.23 2.78 -1.47
CA TYR A 30 -5.70 2.05 -0.31
C TYR A 30 -6.67 1.01 0.26
N MET A 31 -7.96 1.06 -0.09
CA MET A 31 -8.97 0.12 0.40
C MET A 31 -8.78 -1.32 -0.09
N ARG A 32 -9.19 -2.28 0.72
CA ARG A 32 -9.55 -3.65 0.32
C ARG A 32 -10.93 -3.64 -0.32
N VAL A 33 -11.21 -4.64 -1.15
CA VAL A 33 -12.53 -4.75 -1.83
C VAL A 33 -13.70 -4.85 -0.84
N ARG A 34 -13.46 -5.41 0.35
CA ARG A 34 -14.47 -5.49 1.42
C ARG A 34 -14.76 -4.13 2.05
N GLU A 35 -13.74 -3.30 2.27
CA GLU A 35 -13.91 -1.96 2.82
C GLU A 35 -14.71 -1.08 1.83
N LEU A 36 -14.40 -1.17 0.54
CA LEU A 36 -15.19 -0.48 -0.48
C LEU A 36 -16.63 -1.02 -0.56
N ALA A 37 -16.82 -2.33 -0.35
CA ALA A 37 -18.14 -2.94 -0.30
C ALA A 37 -18.98 -2.41 0.86
N ASP A 38 -18.36 -2.27 2.03
CA ASP A 38 -19.01 -1.77 3.24
C ASP A 38 -19.41 -0.30 3.08
N GLU A 39 -18.55 0.53 2.48
CA GLU A 39 -18.81 1.97 2.30
C GLU A 39 -19.80 2.28 1.17
N THR A 40 -19.87 1.44 0.14
CA THR A 40 -20.79 1.65 -1.00
C THR A 40 -22.06 0.82 -0.91
N HIS A 41 -22.18 -0.04 0.10
CA HIS A 41 -23.25 -1.03 0.23
C HIS A 41 -23.39 -1.93 -1.01
N VAL A 42 -22.30 -2.14 -1.75
CA VAL A 42 -22.25 -3.00 -2.93
C VAL A 42 -21.44 -4.25 -2.60
N SER A 43 -21.96 -5.44 -2.90
CA SER A 43 -21.22 -6.67 -2.60
C SER A 43 -19.81 -6.69 -3.23
N ALA A 44 -18.81 -7.22 -2.52
CA ALA A 44 -17.45 -7.34 -3.03
C ALA A 44 -17.38 -8.07 -4.38
N ALA A 45 -18.24 -9.08 -4.58
CA ALA A 45 -18.36 -9.79 -5.84
C ALA A 45 -18.86 -8.88 -6.98
N SER A 46 -19.81 -7.98 -6.71
CA SER A 46 -20.27 -6.97 -7.67
C SER A 46 -19.17 -5.98 -8.02
N ILE A 47 -18.36 -5.54 -7.05
CA ILE A 47 -17.23 -4.64 -7.30
C ILE A 47 -16.18 -5.31 -8.20
N VAL A 48 -15.84 -6.58 -7.95
CA VAL A 48 -14.91 -7.32 -8.82
C VAL A 48 -15.48 -7.49 -10.24
N ARG A 49 -16.77 -7.78 -10.38
CA ARG A 49 -17.44 -7.85 -11.68
C ARG A 49 -17.42 -6.50 -12.39
N PHE A 50 -17.66 -5.40 -11.67
CA PHE A 50 -17.57 -4.05 -12.20
C PHE A 50 -16.17 -3.75 -12.72
N THR A 51 -15.10 -4.04 -11.97
CA THR A 51 -13.73 -3.84 -12.45
C THR A 51 -13.40 -4.70 -13.67
N ARG A 52 -13.94 -5.93 -13.75
CA ARG A 52 -13.81 -6.78 -14.94
C ARG A 52 -14.57 -6.27 -16.16
N LYS A 53 -15.76 -5.72 -15.95
CA LYS A 53 -16.54 -5.04 -17.00
C LYS A 53 -15.78 -3.85 -17.60
N LEU A 54 -14.92 -3.23 -16.81
CA LEU A 54 -14.05 -2.13 -17.23
C LEU A 54 -12.75 -2.58 -17.94
N GLY A 55 -12.53 -3.89 -18.06
CA GLY A 55 -11.35 -4.45 -18.73
C GLY A 55 -10.15 -4.73 -17.82
N TYR A 56 -10.34 -4.73 -16.49
CA TYR A 56 -9.30 -5.12 -15.53
C TYR A 56 -9.51 -6.57 -15.06
N ASP A 57 -8.46 -7.31 -14.78
CA ASP A 57 -8.51 -8.70 -14.29
C ASP A 57 -9.13 -8.82 -12.88
N GLY A 58 -9.20 -7.70 -12.15
CA GLY A 58 -9.94 -7.59 -10.90
C GLY A 58 -9.69 -6.29 -10.15
N PHE A 59 -10.12 -6.25 -8.89
CA PHE A 59 -10.03 -5.05 -8.06
C PHE A 59 -8.58 -4.62 -7.75
N SER A 60 -7.66 -5.57 -7.58
CA SER A 60 -6.26 -5.27 -7.31
C SER A 60 -5.60 -4.54 -8.48
N GLU A 61 -5.80 -5.02 -9.71
CA GLU A 61 -5.28 -4.36 -10.90
C GLU A 61 -5.92 -2.99 -11.12
N PHE A 62 -7.25 -2.89 -10.94
CA PHE A 62 -7.96 -1.62 -10.97
C PHE A 62 -7.32 -0.58 -10.04
N LYS A 63 -6.97 -0.94 -8.81
CA LYS A 63 -6.30 -0.03 -7.87
C LYS A 63 -4.92 0.41 -8.36
N VAL A 64 -4.14 -0.48 -8.97
CA VAL A 64 -2.82 -0.11 -9.53
C VAL A 64 -3.00 0.95 -10.62
N GLN A 65 -3.97 0.76 -11.51
CA GLN A 65 -4.27 1.69 -12.59
C GLN A 65 -4.82 3.02 -12.07
N LEU A 66 -5.67 2.98 -11.03
CA LEU A 66 -6.16 4.18 -10.35
C LEU A 66 -5.02 5.00 -9.74
N LYS A 67 -4.03 4.34 -9.11
CA LYS A 67 -2.82 5.01 -8.58
C LYS A 67 -1.99 5.66 -9.68
N GLN A 68 -1.79 4.98 -10.80
CA GLN A 68 -1.05 5.53 -11.94
C GLN A 68 -1.76 6.74 -12.55
N ALA A 69 -3.07 6.66 -12.74
CA ALA A 69 -3.88 7.77 -13.25
C ALA A 69 -3.88 8.98 -12.32
N SER A 70 -3.79 8.78 -10.99
CA SER A 70 -3.63 9.86 -10.02
C SER A 70 -2.26 10.55 -10.15
N LYS A 71 -1.19 9.75 -10.29
CA LYS A 71 0.19 10.26 -10.51
C LYS A 71 0.33 11.09 -11.79
N GLU A 72 -0.38 10.74 -12.86
CA GLU A 72 -0.34 11.49 -14.12
C GLU A 72 -1.05 12.86 -14.05
N LYS A 73 -2.09 12.99 -13.21
CA LYS A 73 -2.75 14.28 -12.95
C LYS A 73 -1.94 15.18 -12.01
N GLY A 74 -1.00 14.61 -11.25
CA GLY A 74 -0.18 15.27 -10.24
C GLY A 74 1.18 15.80 -10.72
N LYS A 75 1.26 16.53 -11.85
CA LYS A 75 2.46 17.35 -12.16
C LYS A 75 2.57 18.60 -11.24
N LYS A 76 2.52 18.40 -9.93
CA LYS A 76 3.03 19.32 -8.89
C LYS A 76 4.11 18.58 -8.09
N LYS A 77 5.32 18.54 -8.67
CA LYS A 77 6.49 17.73 -8.29
C LYS A 77 7.15 18.04 -6.93
N THR A 78 6.48 18.67 -5.97
CA THR A 78 7.11 19.05 -4.68
C THR A 78 6.29 18.67 -3.45
N ALA A 79 4.97 18.56 -3.58
CA ALA A 79 4.10 18.12 -2.47
C ALA A 79 4.21 16.61 -2.23
N ASP A 80 4.30 15.81 -3.30
CA ASP A 80 4.23 14.34 -3.27
C ASP A 80 5.39 13.69 -2.47
N THR A 81 6.61 14.24 -2.54
CA THR A 81 7.72 13.71 -1.73
C THR A 81 7.55 14.02 -0.25
N ILE A 82 7.06 15.22 0.08
CA ILE A 82 6.84 15.63 1.47
C ILE A 82 5.67 14.84 2.05
N GLU A 83 4.60 14.63 1.29
CA GLU A 83 3.43 13.86 1.71
C GLU A 83 3.73 12.37 1.91
N VAL A 84 4.53 11.75 1.02
CA VAL A 84 5.01 10.37 1.22
C VAL A 84 5.92 10.25 2.44
N LEU A 85 6.75 11.27 2.69
CA LEU A 85 7.57 11.33 3.90
C LEU A 85 6.71 11.54 5.15
N GLU A 86 5.72 12.42 5.10
CA GLU A 86 4.77 12.68 6.18
C GLU A 86 3.96 11.43 6.50
N GLU A 87 3.46 10.69 5.50
CA GLU A 87 2.78 9.41 5.71
C GLU A 87 3.72 8.35 6.32
N PHE A 88 4.97 8.29 5.88
CA PHE A 88 5.98 7.42 6.47
C PHE A 88 6.25 7.79 7.95
N PHE A 89 6.40 9.08 8.25
CA PHE A 89 6.61 9.56 9.62
C PHE A 89 5.36 9.33 10.48
N GLU A 90 4.17 9.61 9.98
CA GLU A 90 2.92 9.34 10.70
C GLU A 90 2.73 7.86 11.00
N ARG A 91 3.20 6.95 10.14
CA ARG A 91 3.14 5.50 10.42
C ARG A 91 4.23 5.07 11.40
N THR A 92 5.42 5.65 11.30
CA THR A 92 6.58 5.30 12.14
C THR A 92 6.49 5.91 13.54
N LEU A 93 5.83 7.07 13.70
CA LEU A 93 5.67 7.80 14.97
C LEU A 93 4.40 7.42 15.75
N ARG A 94 3.61 6.47 15.25
CA ARG A 94 2.46 5.96 16.02
C ARG A 94 2.95 4.99 17.09
N ARG A 95 2.32 5.04 18.26
CA ARG A 95 2.60 4.14 19.39
C ARG A 95 2.42 2.65 19.07
N ASP A 96 1.57 2.31 18.11
CA ASP A 96 1.40 0.93 17.68
C ASP A 96 2.64 0.39 16.95
N TYR A 97 3.45 1.28 16.36
CA TYR A 97 4.73 0.93 15.73
C TYR A 97 5.81 0.66 16.78
N ASP A 98 5.86 1.45 17.86
CA ASP A 98 6.77 1.23 18.99
C ASP A 98 6.53 -0.16 19.62
N GLU A 99 5.26 -0.54 19.83
CA GLU A 99 4.92 -1.87 20.37
C GLU A 99 5.36 -3.04 19.47
N ILE A 100 5.42 -2.82 18.15
CA ILE A 100 5.91 -3.81 17.19
C ILE A 100 7.44 -3.86 17.22
N LEU A 101 8.08 -2.69 17.33
CA LEU A 101 9.54 -2.59 17.46
C LEU A 101 10.03 -3.26 18.73
N ASP A 102 9.40 -3.00 19.89
CA ASP A 102 9.78 -3.60 21.16
C ASP A 102 9.75 -5.13 21.08
N LYS A 103 8.68 -5.70 20.49
CA LYS A 103 8.59 -7.15 20.27
C LYS A 103 9.67 -7.68 19.33
N ALA A 104 10.05 -6.91 18.30
CA ALA A 104 11.11 -7.31 17.40
C ALA A 104 12.48 -7.25 18.09
N VAL A 105 12.70 -6.26 18.95
CA VAL A 105 13.91 -6.14 19.77
C VAL A 105 14.02 -7.32 20.72
N ASP A 106 12.97 -7.67 21.45
CA ASP A 106 12.98 -8.82 22.37
C ASP A 106 13.41 -10.12 21.66
N VAL A 107 12.89 -10.36 20.45
CA VAL A 107 13.24 -11.55 19.65
C VAL A 107 14.69 -11.52 19.18
N ILE A 108 15.24 -10.34 18.88
CA ILE A 108 16.62 -10.18 18.41
C ILE A 108 17.60 -10.27 19.59
N ASP A 109 17.25 -9.74 20.75
CA ASP A 109 18.07 -9.77 21.97
C ASP A 109 18.26 -11.21 22.48
N ASP A 110 17.20 -12.02 22.41
CA ASP A 110 17.24 -13.44 22.77
C ASP A 110 17.92 -14.32 21.69
N ALA A 111 18.20 -13.79 20.50
CA ALA A 111 18.74 -14.58 19.41
C ALA A 111 20.24 -14.82 19.57
N GLN A 112 20.66 -16.07 19.44
CA GLN A 112 22.10 -16.40 19.43
C GLN A 112 22.77 -16.08 18.09
N LEU A 113 22.00 -16.01 17.01
CA LEU A 113 22.46 -15.77 15.65
C LEU A 113 21.45 -14.92 14.90
N VAL A 114 21.91 -13.81 14.31
CA VAL A 114 21.12 -12.94 13.44
C VAL A 114 21.69 -12.98 12.02
N VAL A 115 20.85 -13.34 11.04
CA VAL A 115 21.25 -13.44 9.63
C VAL A 115 20.51 -12.40 8.80
N PHE A 116 21.27 -11.59 8.07
CA PHE A 116 20.74 -10.56 7.17
C PHE A 116 20.80 -11.05 5.73
N VAL A 117 19.66 -11.13 5.04
CA VAL A 117 19.61 -11.61 3.65
C VAL A 117 18.87 -10.63 2.76
N GLY A 118 19.43 -10.31 1.60
CA GLY A 118 18.78 -9.45 0.61
C GLY A 118 19.42 -9.54 -0.78
N ILE A 119 18.64 -9.23 -1.81
CA ILE A 119 19.10 -9.14 -3.21
C ILE A 119 18.81 -7.74 -3.74
N GLY A 120 19.73 -7.19 -4.53
CA GLY A 120 19.60 -5.85 -5.11
C GLY A 120 19.70 -4.76 -4.05
N THR A 121 18.82 -3.77 -4.07
CA THR A 121 18.81 -2.67 -3.09
C THR A 121 18.61 -3.16 -1.67
N SER A 122 17.84 -4.24 -1.47
CA SER A 122 17.67 -4.87 -0.17
C SER A 122 18.94 -5.57 0.32
N GLY A 123 19.82 -6.01 -0.61
CA GLY A 123 21.13 -6.57 -0.24
C GLY A 123 22.03 -5.53 0.41
N ILE A 124 22.03 -4.30 -0.12
CA ILE A 124 22.79 -3.17 0.46
C ILE A 124 22.33 -2.87 1.89
N LEU A 125 21.01 -2.88 2.14
CA LEU A 125 20.47 -2.67 3.48
C LEU A 125 20.77 -3.84 4.43
N ALA A 126 20.70 -5.07 3.94
CA ALA A 126 21.08 -6.25 4.71
C ALA A 126 22.58 -6.22 5.08
N GLU A 127 23.45 -5.78 4.16
CA GLU A 127 24.89 -5.65 4.42
C GLU A 127 25.19 -4.52 5.42
N TYR A 128 24.46 -3.40 5.31
CA TYR A 128 24.57 -2.33 6.28
C TYR A 128 24.08 -2.77 7.66
N GLY A 129 22.92 -3.44 7.72
CA GLY A 129 22.34 -3.97 8.95
C GLY A 129 23.24 -4.96 9.66
N SER A 130 23.83 -5.91 8.93
CA SER A 130 24.75 -6.89 9.54
C SER A 130 25.96 -6.22 10.18
N ARG A 131 26.54 -5.20 9.54
CA ARG A 131 27.67 -4.44 10.10
C ARG A 131 27.27 -3.61 11.31
N PHE A 132 26.11 -2.96 11.26
CA PHE A 132 25.61 -2.16 12.37
C PHE A 132 25.30 -3.03 13.59
N PHE A 133 24.62 -4.16 13.40
CA PHE A 133 24.32 -5.08 14.49
C PHE A 133 25.57 -5.76 15.03
N PHE A 134 26.58 -6.04 14.20
CA PHE A 134 27.86 -6.58 14.68
C PHE A 134 28.57 -5.66 15.68
N GLU A 135 28.34 -4.34 15.60
CA GLU A 135 28.96 -3.37 16.53
C GLU A 135 28.27 -3.34 17.90
N PHE A 136 26.98 -3.69 17.99
CA PHE A 136 26.15 -3.48 19.18
C PHE A 136 25.44 -4.72 19.74
N ALA A 137 25.33 -5.80 18.97
CA ALA A 137 24.65 -7.02 19.39
C ALA A 137 25.63 -7.97 20.08
N GLU A 138 25.18 -8.62 21.17
CA GLU A 138 25.92 -9.72 21.80
C GLU A 138 25.80 -11.04 21.02
N ALA A 139 24.91 -11.09 20.01
CA ALA A 139 24.67 -12.23 19.14
C ALA A 139 25.71 -12.36 18.02
N ASP A 140 25.92 -13.58 17.52
CA ASP A 140 26.67 -13.78 16.28
C ASP A 140 25.90 -13.16 15.11
N VAL A 141 26.57 -12.39 14.25
CA VAL A 141 25.93 -11.71 13.11
C VAL A 141 26.54 -12.16 11.80
N LEU A 142 25.69 -12.61 10.86
CA LEU A 142 26.08 -13.05 9.52
C LEU A 142 25.30 -12.29 8.43
N TYR A 143 25.93 -12.19 7.25
CA TYR A 143 25.35 -11.69 6.00
C TYR A 143 25.31 -12.83 4.98
#